data_AF-A0A9D8H459-F1
#
_entry.id   AF-A0A9D8H459-F1
#
_cell.length_a   1.000
_cell.length_b   1.000
_cell.length_c   1.000
_cell.angle_alpha   90.00
_cell.angle_beta   90.00
_cell.angle_gamma   90.00
#
_symmetry.space_group_name_H-M   'P 1'
#
loop_
_entity.id
_entity.type
_entity.pdbx_description
1 polymer ?
#
loop_
_entity_poly.entity_id
_entity_poly.type
_entity_poly.pdbx_seq_one_letter_code
_entity_poly.pdbx_strand_id
1 'polypeptide(L)'
;MGDCRLELIGSKSAINLEYPPTSLRLLDPDGWKFPDTTMAPLLHGSLAGAFREQIVHFLRCVENGTAPLVRPAEARQAMELAIAAELSVERGETVELPLT
;
A
#
# COMPACT_ATOMS: atom_id res chain seq x y z
N MET A 1 10.33 3.75 -4.97
CA MET A 1 9.19 2.84 -4.77
C MET A 1 9.71 1.41 -4.89
N GLY A 2 9.39 0.54 -3.94
CA GLY A 2 9.84 -0.86 -3.96
C GLY A 2 9.04 -1.71 -4.94
N ASP A 3 9.47 -2.95 -5.14
CA ASP A 3 8.72 -3.97 -5.86
C ASP A 3 7.63 -4.52 -4.93
N CYS A 4 6.36 -4.37 -5.31
CA CYS A 4 5.23 -4.90 -4.54
C CYS A 4 4.52 -5.96 -5.37
N ARG A 5 4.40 -7.17 -4.83
CA ARG A 5 3.71 -8.28 -5.48
C ARG A 5 2.83 -8.99 -4.46
N LEU A 6 1.67 -9.44 -4.93
CA LEU A 6 0.74 -10.25 -4.15
C LEU A 6 0.33 -11.47 -4.97
N GLU A 7 0.56 -12.65 -4.41
CA GLU A 7 0.03 -13.91 -4.93
C GLU A 7 -1.12 -14.37 -4.03
N LEU A 8 -2.28 -14.59 -4.64
CA LEU A 8 -3.45 -15.14 -3.97
C LEU A 8 -3.73 -16.54 -4.53
N ILE A 9 -3.45 -17.57 -3.73
CA ILE A 9 -3.68 -18.97 -4.08
C ILE A 9 -5.02 -19.42 -3.51
N GLY A 10 -5.96 -19.72 -4.40
CA GLY A 10 -7.24 -20.36 -4.07
C GLY A 10 -7.22 -21.86 -4.37
N SER A 11 -8.21 -22.59 -3.86
CA SER A 11 -8.29 -24.05 -4.02
C SER A 11 -8.42 -24.54 -5.47
N LYS A 12 -8.76 -23.65 -6.41
CA LYS A 12 -8.99 -23.96 -7.84
C LYS A 12 -8.31 -22.98 -8.80
N SER A 13 -7.66 -21.93 -8.29
CA SER A 13 -7.15 -20.83 -9.10
C SER A 13 -6.10 -20.04 -8.33
N ALA A 14 -5.21 -19.36 -9.04
CA ALA A 14 -4.30 -18.39 -8.45
C ALA A 14 -4.43 -17.04 -9.17
N ILE A 15 -4.24 -15.95 -8.42
CA ILE A 15 -4.18 -14.58 -8.94
C ILE A 15 -2.81 -14.01 -8.56
N ASN A 16 -2.10 -13.50 -9.56
CA ASN A 16 -0.85 -12.76 -9.35
C ASN A 16 -1.08 -11.29 -9.66
N LEU A 17 -0.82 -10.44 -8.67
CA LEU A 17 -0.86 -8.99 -8.78
C LEU A 17 0.57 -8.48 -8.66
N GLU A 18 1.07 -7.93 -9.77
CA GLU A 18 2.39 -7.32 -9.82
C GLU A 18 2.25 -5.81 -9.90
N TYR A 19 2.94 -5.12 -9.01
CA TYR A 19 3.06 -3.69 -9.00
C TYR A 19 4.53 -3.31 -9.18
N PRO A 20 5.04 -3.39 -10.43
CA PRO A 20 6.43 -3.10 -10.72
C PRO A 20 6.73 -1.62 -10.45
N PRO A 21 8.01 -1.25 -10.21
CA PRO A 21 8.41 0.10 -9.83
C PRO A 21 7.91 1.22 -10.74
N THR A 22 7.62 0.92 -12.01
CA THR A 22 6.81 1.72 -12.95
C THR A 22 6.72 1.02 -14.31
N SER A 23 5.60 1.18 -15.02
CA SER A 23 5.48 0.76 -16.43
C SER A 23 6.20 1.71 -17.39
N LEU A 24 6.55 2.92 -16.93
CA LEU A 24 7.23 3.95 -17.71
C LEU A 24 8.69 4.04 -17.31
N ARG A 25 9.59 3.81 -18.26
CA ARG A 25 11.04 3.96 -18.07
C ARG A 25 11.55 5.02 -19.04
N LEU A 26 12.31 5.97 -18.51
CA LEU A 26 12.97 7.00 -19.31
C LEU A 26 14.47 6.74 -19.31
N LEU A 27 15.07 6.80 -20.49
CA LEU A 27 16.52 6.81 -20.65
C LEU A 27 16.90 8.15 -21.28
N ASP A 28 17.76 8.89 -20.60
CA ASP A 28 18.36 10.13 -21.11
C ASP A 28 19.88 10.13 -20.82
N PRO A 29 20.64 11.18 -21.20
CA PRO A 29 22.09 11.22 -20.96
C PRO A 29 22.51 11.07 -19.48
N ASP A 30 21.63 11.36 -18.52
CA ASP A 30 21.89 11.19 -17.09
C ASP A 30 21.58 9.77 -16.60
N GLY A 31 21.03 8.91 -17.47
CA GLY A 31 20.80 7.50 -17.23
C GLY A 31 19.32 7.11 -17.12
N TRP A 32 19.07 5.99 -16.45
CA TRP A 32 17.72 5.45 -16.28
C TRP A 32 16.93 6.18 -15.20
N LYS A 33 15.71 6.57 -15.54
CA LYS A 33 14.74 7.20 -14.66
C LYS A 33 13.47 6.36 -14.61
N PHE A 34 12.94 6.20 -13.40
CA PHE A 34 11.76 5.38 -13.10
C PHE A 34 10.70 6.27 -12.42
N PRO A 35 10.01 7.14 -13.17
CA PRO A 35 9.01 8.03 -12.60
C PRO A 35 7.88 7.22 -11.96
N ASP A 36 7.43 7.67 -10.78
CA ASP A 36 6.20 7.19 -10.18
C ASP A 36 5.02 7.58 -11.09
N THR A 37 4.20 6.58 -11.43
CA THR A 37 3.02 6.74 -12.28
C THR A 37 1.72 6.35 -11.56
N THR A 38 1.79 5.99 -10.28
CA THR A 38 0.70 5.25 -9.64
C THR A 38 0.43 5.68 -8.19
N MET A 39 1.45 5.90 -7.35
CA MET A 39 1.23 6.21 -5.93
C MET A 39 1.01 7.70 -5.67
N ALA A 40 1.99 8.52 -6.01
CA ALA A 40 1.99 9.96 -5.83
C ALA A 40 2.60 10.70 -7.05
N PRO A 41 2.21 10.38 -8.30
CA PRO A 41 2.69 11.12 -9.47
C PRO A 41 2.30 12.59 -9.39
N LEU A 42 3.17 13.46 -9.92
CA LEU A 42 2.84 14.85 -10.21
C LEU A 42 2.41 14.97 -11.67
N LEU A 43 1.13 15.22 -11.92
CA LEU A 43 0.59 15.48 -13.25
C LEU A 43 0.28 16.97 -13.38
N HIS A 44 0.95 17.64 -14.32
CA HIS A 44 0.85 19.09 -14.51
C HIS A 44 1.10 19.89 -13.22
N GLY A 45 2.04 19.44 -12.40
CA GLY A 45 2.37 20.05 -11.10
C GLY A 45 1.39 19.73 -9.97
N SER A 46 0.37 18.89 -10.19
CA SER A 46 -0.61 18.50 -9.19
C SER A 46 -0.45 17.05 -8.76
N LEU A 47 -0.60 16.77 -7.46
CA LEU A 47 -0.61 15.41 -6.92
C LEU A 47 -1.76 14.60 -7.52
N ALA A 48 -1.45 13.42 -8.04
CA ALA A 48 -2.37 12.44 -8.57
C ALA A 48 -2.08 11.04 -7.97
N GLY A 49 -2.77 10.01 -8.47
CA GLY A 49 -2.59 8.62 -8.03
C GLY A 49 -3.23 8.29 -6.69
N ALA A 50 -2.81 7.17 -6.11
CA ALA A 50 -3.42 6.60 -4.90
C ALA A 50 -3.47 7.60 -3.73
N PHE A 51 -2.44 8.42 -3.53
CA PHE A 51 -2.40 9.40 -2.44
C PHE A 51 -3.45 10.49 -2.60
N ARG A 52 -3.65 10.99 -3.82
CA ARG A 52 -4.74 11.94 -4.10
C ARG A 52 -6.09 11.31 -3.77
N GLU A 53 -6.32 10.07 -4.22
CA GLU A 53 -7.60 9.39 -4.00
C GLU A 53 -7.87 9.12 -2.51
N GLN A 54 -6.84 8.80 -1.72
CA GLN A 54 -6.96 8.68 -0.26
C GLN A 54 -7.38 9.99 0.40
N ILE A 55 -6.79 11.12 0.02
CA ILE A 55 -7.16 12.44 0.55
C ILE A 55 -8.58 12.81 0.13
N VAL A 56 -8.94 12.59 -1.14
CA VAL A 56 -10.30 12.84 -1.64
C VAL A 56 -11.33 11.98 -0.90
N HIS A 57 -11.03 10.71 -0.66
CA HIS A 57 -11.87 9.81 0.15
C HIS A 57 -12.07 10.35 1.56
N PHE A 58 -10.98 10.74 2.24
CA PHE A 58 -11.05 11.34 3.57
C PHE A 58 -11.96 12.58 3.60
N LEU A 59 -11.76 13.52 2.67
CA LEU A 59 -12.57 14.74 2.59
C LEU A 59 -14.06 14.43 2.34
N ARG A 60 -14.37 13.47 1.47
CA ARG A 60 -15.74 13.03 1.22
C ARG A 60 -16.38 12.42 2.47
N CYS A 61 -15.64 11.64 3.25
CA CYS A 61 -16.16 11.09 4.50
C CYS A 61 -16.48 12.21 5.51
N VAL A 62 -15.60 13.21 5.64
CA VAL A 62 -15.82 14.36 6.51
C VAL A 62 -17.04 15.17 6.06
N GLU A 63 -17.13 15.48 4.77
CA GLU A 63 -18.24 16.28 4.21
C GLU A 63 -19.60 15.57 4.36
N ASN A 64 -19.65 14.27 4.13
CA ASN A 64 -20.90 13.50 4.16
C ASN A 64 -21.22 12.89 5.54
N GLY A 65 -20.33 13.03 6.53
CA GLY A 65 -20.47 12.37 7.83
C GLY A 65 -20.48 10.84 7.75
N THR A 66 -19.77 10.25 6.77
CA THR A 66 -19.71 8.80 6.57
C THR A 66 -18.43 8.19 7.13
N ALA A 67 -18.50 6.91 7.50
CA ALA A 67 -17.32 6.19 7.94
C ALA A 67 -16.33 5.97 6.78
N PRO A 68 -15.01 6.05 7.02
CA PRO A 68 -14.02 5.69 6.02
C PRO A 68 -14.08 4.21 5.65
N LEU A 69 -13.64 3.87 4.44
CA LEU A 69 -13.61 2.50 3.94
C LEU A 69 -12.79 1.58 4.85
N VAL A 70 -11.66 2.08 5.35
CA VAL A 70 -10.85 1.40 6.37
C VAL A 70 -11.23 1.96 7.74
N ARG A 71 -11.77 1.11 8.61
CA ARG A 71 -12.17 1.48 9.97
C ARG A 71 -10.95 1.57 10.90
N PRO A 72 -11.00 2.38 11.97
CA PRO A 72 -9.90 2.48 12.93
C PRO A 72 -9.48 1.13 13.54
N ALA A 73 -10.45 0.24 13.78
CA ALA A 73 -10.18 -1.11 14.30
C ALA A 73 -9.39 -1.97 13.30
N GLU A 74 -9.67 -1.86 11.99
CA GLU A 74 -8.96 -2.60 10.94
C GLU A 74 -7.52 -2.08 10.79
N ALA A 75 -7.33 -0.75 10.88
CA ALA A 75 -6.00 -0.14 10.90
C ALA A 75 -5.19 -0.58 12.12
N ARG A 76 -5.81 -0.67 13.30
CA ARG A 76 -5.16 -1.21 14.51
C ARG A 76 -4.74 -2.66 14.31
N GLN A 77 -5.61 -3.51 13.77
CA GLN A 77 -5.30 -4.92 13.50
C GLN A 77 -4.11 -5.08 12.54
N ALA A 78 -4.05 -4.26 11.49
CA ALA A 78 -2.90 -4.26 10.57
C ALA A 78 -1.60 -3.85 11.26
N MET A 79 -1.65 -2.87 12.16
CA MET A 79 -0.50 -2.45 12.97
C MET A 79 -0.06 -3.55 13.94
N GLU A 80 -1.00 -4.22 14.62
CA GLU A 80 -0.69 -5.34 15.51
C GLU A 80 0.01 -6.48 14.79
N LEU A 81 -0.42 -6.80 13.56
CA LEU A 81 0.25 -7.80 12.74
C LEU A 81 1.70 -7.40 12.41
N ALA A 82 1.94 -6.13 12.06
CA ALA A 82 3.30 -5.65 11.79
C ALA A 82 4.20 -5.75 13.02
N ILE A 83 3.70 -5.33 14.19
CA ILE A 83 4.42 -5.43 15.47
C ILE A 83 4.69 -6.90 15.83
N ALA A 84 3.71 -7.79 15.66
CA ALA A 84 3.88 -9.21 15.95
C ALA A 84 4.96 -9.84 15.05
N ALA A 85 5.04 -9.44 13.77
CA ALA A 85 6.10 -9.88 12.87
C ALA A 85 7.49 -9.41 13.33
N GLU A 86 7.63 -8.16 13.76
CA GLU A 86 8.87 -7.63 14.33
C GLU A 86 9.28 -8.40 15.61
N LEU A 87 8.34 -8.60 16.53
CA LEU A 87 8.57 -9.37 17.76
C LEU A 87 8.96 -10.82 17.47
N SER A 88 8.35 -11.45 16.46
CA SER A 88 8.69 -12.80 16.04
C SER A 88 10.14 -12.90 15.54
N VAL A 89 10.60 -11.91 14.77
CA VAL A 89 11.99 -11.81 14.34
C VAL A 89 12.94 -11.66 15.54
N GLU A 90 12.61 -10.79 16.49
CA GLU A 90 13.46 -10.55 17.67
C GLU A 90 13.55 -11.76 18.60
N ARG A 91 12.45 -12.48 18.80
CA ARG A 91 12.37 -13.60 19.75
C ARG A 91 12.70 -14.96 19.12
N GLY A 92 12.60 -15.08 17.80
CA GLY A 92 12.75 -16.34 17.09
C GLY A 92 11.62 -17.34 17.35
N GLU A 93 10.43 -16.86 17.71
CA GLU A 93 9.25 -17.68 18.02
C GLU A 93 7.97 -17.10 17.43
N THR A 94 6.91 -17.92 17.36
CA THR A 94 5.58 -17.48 16.92
C THR A 94 4.96 -16.52 17.95
N VAL A 95 4.38 -15.43 17.47
CA VAL A 95 3.62 -14.47 18.29
C VAL A 95 2.13 -14.61 17.95
N GLU A 96 1.33 -14.93 18.97
CA GLU A 96 -0.12 -15.06 18.82
C GLU A 96 -0.81 -13.69 18.73
N LEU A 97 -1.90 -13.64 17.97
CA LEU A 97 -2.75 -12.45 17.83
C LEU A 97 -4.13 -12.68 18.47
N PRO A 98 -4.81 -11.63 18.99
CA PRO A 98 -4.35 -10.24 19.03
C PRO A 98 -3.23 -10.01 20.07
N LEU A 99 -2.42 -8.98 19.85
CA LEU A 99 -1.53 -8.48 20.91
C LEU A 99 -2.43 -7.94 22.03
N THR A 100 -2.37 -8.55 23.21
CA THR A 100 -3.18 -8.21 24.41
C THR A 100 -3.29 -6.72 24.66
#